data_AF-A0A1R2AM07-F1
#
_entry.id   AF-A0A1R2AM07-F1
#
_cell.length_a   1.000
_cell.length_b   1.000
_cell.length_c   1.000
_cell.angle_alpha   90.00
_cell.angle_beta   90.00
_cell.angle_gamma   90.00
#
_symmetry.space_group_name_H-M   'P 1'
#
loop_
_entity.id
_entity.type
_entity.pdbx_description
1 polymer ?
#
loop_
_entity_poly.entity_id
_entity_poly.type
_entity_poly.pdbx_seq_one_letter_code
_entity_poly.pdbx_strand_id
1 'polypeptide(L)'
;MSCYEKGCKEEVAIECFCSNSKLFSCKNHMVSHLLTKTANPHNFNQIQIQASKESKLRLIKEIAKAISSLESFQQNSQKIASELVNIITHKIQQIDSEIYNTILTLTDYAKKIMFSAEYNTNDYFGKLLHETINFEKEITNWTVPKIFEILNENYIINFQAQSYSIHQKLRDVSIILKNINQSTPSNLDFCLCTTTNSRKKIIKLNKQSFNIQEIGIILDEKTKKCLVYNLKNNFLFVGGGYINKNICSNNYYIIDISTGHVKSKFKGNKVTHSSGVIQYEHNVFIFGGKIEAKIKQSQAEKYNLKTSTWHSISPLLCSAELGCPALYNRRIILSKPGWEFFLSYFPENDSYDKIFNNFFISSFSKHFFVLNYEIYLIYKNAIYKCKNNDFNEWIWTCDFKFPDKWNMREYIEYKDKVFLRNEVNIFVFDSIKSIISCIYDTDYSKKIAQLIQ
;
A
#
# COMPACT_ATOMS: atom_id res chain seq x y z
N MET A 1 55.70 -22.28 -0.63
CA MET A 1 54.27 -21.89 -0.50
C MET A 1 54.21 -20.38 -0.57
N SER A 2 53.28 -19.78 -1.31
CA SER A 2 53.16 -18.32 -1.47
C SER A 2 51.85 -17.83 -0.88
N CYS A 3 51.84 -16.59 -0.38
CA CYS A 3 50.63 -15.90 0.03
C CYS A 3 49.61 -15.85 -1.13
N TYR A 4 48.31 -15.89 -0.82
CA TYR A 4 47.21 -15.84 -1.78
C TYR A 4 47.17 -14.52 -2.56
N GLU A 5 47.67 -13.43 -1.95
CA GLU A 5 47.79 -12.13 -2.59
C GLU A 5 48.88 -12.18 -3.67
N LYS A 6 48.49 -11.93 -4.92
CA LYS A 6 49.41 -12.00 -6.06
C LYS A 6 50.57 -11.03 -5.89
N GLY A 7 51.80 -11.53 -6.08
CA GLY A 7 53.02 -10.72 -6.00
C GLY A 7 53.55 -10.51 -4.57
N CYS A 8 52.86 -11.03 -3.55
CA CYS A 8 53.37 -11.00 -2.18
C CYS A 8 54.54 -11.96 -2.00
N LYS A 9 55.68 -11.45 -1.51
CA LYS A 9 56.90 -12.21 -1.23
C LYS A 9 57.10 -12.55 0.26
N GLU A 10 56.17 -12.10 1.11
CA GLU A 10 56.21 -12.34 2.55
C GLU A 10 56.00 -13.83 2.87
N GLU A 11 56.61 -14.28 3.96
CA GLU A 11 56.46 -15.66 4.43
C GLU A 11 55.01 -15.96 4.83
N VAL A 12 54.58 -17.17 4.46
CA VAL A 12 53.25 -17.69 4.81
C VAL A 12 53.19 -17.92 6.32
N ALA A 13 52.17 -17.35 6.96
CA ALA A 13 51.94 -17.46 8.40
C ALA A 13 50.76 -18.36 8.76
N ILE A 14 49.78 -18.51 7.86
CA ILE A 14 48.55 -19.29 8.08
C ILE A 14 48.17 -20.07 6.82
N GLU A 15 47.62 -21.26 7.03
CA GLU A 15 46.99 -22.11 6.04
C GLU A 15 45.49 -22.21 6.36
N CYS A 16 44.62 -21.87 5.41
CA CYS A 16 43.17 -21.88 5.54
C CYS A 16 42.52 -22.77 4.48
N PHE A 17 41.43 -23.45 4.86
CA PHE A 17 40.67 -24.38 4.02
C PHE A 17 39.30 -23.82 3.63
N CYS A 18 39.16 -22.49 3.60
CA CYS A 18 37.92 -21.79 3.32
C CYS A 18 37.47 -21.88 1.83
N SER A 19 38.32 -22.41 0.95
CA SER A 19 38.04 -22.62 -0.47
C SER A 19 38.33 -24.07 -0.88
N ASN A 20 37.95 -24.46 -2.10
CA ASN A 20 38.23 -25.81 -2.64
C ASN A 20 39.73 -26.11 -2.71
N SER A 21 40.57 -25.08 -2.73
CA SER A 21 42.02 -25.16 -2.58
C SER A 21 42.47 -24.58 -1.24
N LYS A 22 43.58 -25.10 -0.71
CA LYS A 22 44.21 -24.50 0.47
C LYS A 22 44.71 -23.09 0.13
N LEU A 23 44.35 -22.11 0.94
CA LEU A 23 44.81 -20.73 0.80
C LEU A 23 45.82 -20.42 1.89
N PHE A 24 46.93 -19.81 1.50
CA PHE A 24 48.02 -19.44 2.39
C PHE A 24 48.06 -17.93 2.54
N SER A 25 48.25 -17.40 3.74
CA SER A 25 48.34 -15.95 3.98
C SER A 25 49.55 -15.61 4.82
N CYS A 26 50.26 -14.54 4.44
CA CYS A 26 51.22 -13.90 5.33
C CYS A 26 50.50 -13.07 6.41
N LYS A 27 51.24 -12.62 7.43
CA LYS A 27 50.70 -11.82 8.55
C LYS A 27 49.96 -10.56 8.08
N ASN A 28 50.44 -9.91 7.02
CA ASN A 28 49.90 -8.64 6.52
C ASN A 28 48.59 -8.83 5.73
N HIS A 29 48.43 -9.95 5.01
CA HIS A 29 47.25 -10.19 4.17
C HIS A 29 46.20 -11.09 4.83
N MET A 30 46.49 -11.64 6.02
CA MET A 30 45.56 -12.47 6.78
C MET A 30 44.21 -11.79 7.06
N VAL A 31 44.22 -10.50 7.41
CA VAL A 31 42.98 -9.73 7.69
C VAL A 31 42.14 -9.55 6.43
N SER A 32 42.78 -9.22 5.30
CA SER A 32 42.11 -9.07 4.01
C SER A 32 41.46 -10.40 3.59
N HIS A 33 42.18 -11.51 3.73
CA HIS A 33 41.66 -12.86 3.50
C HIS A 33 40.40 -13.13 4.33
N LEU A 34 40.45 -12.88 5.65
CA LEU A 34 39.28 -13.11 6.52
C LEU A 34 38.02 -12.34 6.10
N LEU A 35 38.20 -11.16 5.51
CA LEU A 35 37.09 -10.31 5.05
C LEU A 35 36.55 -10.74 3.68
N THR A 36 37.26 -11.63 2.97
CA THR A 36 36.74 -12.22 1.73
C THR A 36 35.61 -13.20 2.03
N LYS A 37 34.54 -13.11 1.24
CA LYS A 37 33.45 -14.09 1.27
C LYS A 37 33.91 -15.38 0.61
N THR A 38 33.92 -16.45 1.38
CA THR A 38 34.32 -17.79 0.95
C THR A 38 33.17 -18.77 1.11
N ALA A 39 33.23 -19.91 0.41
CA ALA A 39 32.20 -20.95 0.46
C ALA A 39 32.18 -21.68 1.81
N ASN A 40 33.36 -21.84 2.43
CA ASN A 40 33.52 -22.45 3.75
C ASN A 40 33.96 -21.41 4.78
N PRO A 41 33.63 -21.60 6.08
CA PRO A 41 34.09 -20.71 7.15
C PRO A 41 35.62 -20.72 7.28
N HIS A 42 36.18 -19.56 7.62
CA HIS A 42 37.62 -19.42 7.89
C HIS A 42 38.04 -20.18 9.15
N ASN A 43 39.30 -20.63 9.21
CA ASN A 43 39.86 -21.28 10.40
C ASN A 43 40.24 -20.22 11.45
N PHE A 44 39.25 -19.70 12.17
CA PHE A 44 39.40 -18.61 13.15
C PHE A 44 40.35 -18.95 14.31
N ASN A 45 40.55 -20.22 14.64
CA ASN A 45 41.37 -20.66 15.76
C ASN A 45 42.85 -20.27 15.61
N GLN A 46 43.41 -20.32 14.40
CA GLN A 46 44.81 -19.95 14.17
C GLN A 46 45.04 -18.43 14.32
N ILE A 47 44.04 -17.63 13.99
CA ILE A 47 44.10 -16.16 14.07
C ILE A 47 43.93 -15.70 15.51
N GLN A 48 43.09 -16.40 16.27
CA GLN A 48 42.95 -16.18 17.71
C GLN A 48 44.27 -16.40 18.45
N ILE A 49 45.10 -17.36 18.05
CA ILE A 49 46.40 -17.62 18.68
C ILE A 49 47.38 -16.45 18.44
N GLN A 50 47.36 -15.86 17.24
CA GLN A 50 48.31 -14.82 16.85
C GLN A 50 47.93 -13.40 17.29
N ALA A 51 46.67 -13.14 17.64
CA ALA A 51 46.25 -11.83 18.14
C ALA A 51 46.84 -11.52 19.53
N SER A 52 47.41 -10.32 19.69
CA SER A 52 48.01 -9.88 20.94
C SER A 52 46.96 -9.81 22.06
N LYS A 53 47.41 -9.97 23.32
CA LYS A 53 46.55 -9.84 24.50
C LYS A 53 45.86 -8.47 24.53
N GLU A 54 46.56 -7.41 24.14
CA GLU A 54 46.04 -6.04 24.11
C GLU A 54 44.92 -5.87 23.06
N SER A 55 45.12 -6.38 21.85
CA SER A 55 44.10 -6.33 20.80
C SER A 55 42.85 -7.13 21.18
N LYS A 56 43.02 -8.30 21.80
CA LYS A 56 41.92 -9.10 22.36
C LYS A 56 41.15 -8.33 23.42
N LEU A 57 41.85 -7.71 24.38
CA LEU A 57 41.23 -6.90 25.43
C LEU A 57 40.47 -5.69 24.86
N ARG A 58 41.02 -5.01 23.86
CA ARG A 58 40.33 -3.90 23.17
C ARG A 58 39.06 -4.39 22.49
N LEU A 59 39.12 -5.50 21.75
CA LEU A 59 37.95 -6.08 21.10
C LEU A 59 36.87 -6.48 22.12
N ILE A 60 37.25 -7.12 23.22
CA ILE A 60 36.33 -7.48 24.32
C ILE A 60 35.65 -6.23 24.87
N LYS A 61 36.38 -5.13 25.10
CA LYS A 61 35.80 -3.86 25.58
C LYS A 61 34.78 -3.28 24.58
N GLU A 62 35.09 -3.28 23.29
CA GLU A 62 34.16 -2.76 22.27
C GLU A 62 32.93 -3.66 22.10
N ILE A 63 33.10 -4.99 22.16
CA ILE A 63 31.96 -5.94 22.19
C ILE A 63 31.09 -5.68 23.42
N ALA A 64 31.69 -5.51 24.61
CA ALA A 64 30.94 -5.21 25.82
C ALA A 64 30.13 -3.90 25.71
N LYS A 65 30.71 -2.84 25.14
CA LYS A 65 29.98 -1.59 24.85
C LYS A 65 28.82 -1.81 23.89
N ALA A 66 29.02 -2.61 22.84
CA ALA A 66 27.98 -2.93 21.88
C ALA A 66 26.83 -3.72 22.54
N ILE A 67 27.16 -4.69 23.40
CA ILE A 67 26.19 -5.44 24.21
C ILE A 67 25.38 -4.47 25.09
N SER A 68 26.03 -3.61 25.88
CA SER A 68 25.33 -2.63 26.72
C SER A 68 24.45 -1.67 25.91
N SER A 69 24.88 -1.28 24.70
CA SER A 69 24.08 -0.44 23.80
C SER A 69 22.83 -1.17 23.29
N LEU A 70 22.96 -2.47 22.97
CA LEU A 70 21.84 -3.32 22.56
C LEU A 70 20.86 -3.56 23.72
N GLU A 71 21.35 -3.79 24.92
CA GLU A 71 20.53 -3.93 26.13
C GLU A 71 19.75 -2.64 26.42
N SER A 72 20.39 -1.48 26.31
CA SER A 72 19.72 -0.18 26.46
C SER A 72 18.64 0.04 25.40
N PHE A 73 18.92 -0.30 24.14
CA PHE A 73 17.92 -0.25 23.07
C PHE A 73 16.73 -1.19 23.32
N GLN A 74 16.99 -2.41 23.79
CA GLN A 74 15.96 -3.38 24.16
C GLN A 74 15.06 -2.82 25.28
N GLN A 75 15.64 -2.28 26.35
CA GLN A 75 14.91 -1.67 27.46
C GLN A 75 14.06 -0.49 27.00
N ASN A 76 14.61 0.40 26.17
CA ASN A 76 13.86 1.52 25.63
C ASN A 76 12.69 1.07 24.75
N SER A 77 12.91 0.05 23.91
CA SER A 77 11.86 -0.54 23.07
C SER A 77 10.73 -1.15 23.91
N GLN A 78 11.08 -1.87 24.98
CA GLN A 78 10.11 -2.44 25.92
C GLN A 78 9.32 -1.35 26.67
N LYS A 79 9.99 -0.26 27.06
CA LYS A 79 9.34 0.90 27.70
C LYS A 79 8.32 1.54 26.78
N ILE A 80 8.70 1.85 25.54
CA ILE A 80 7.80 2.43 24.53
C ILE A 80 6.60 1.51 24.27
N ALA A 81 6.84 0.20 24.14
CA ALA A 81 5.77 -0.77 23.95
C ALA A 81 4.80 -0.79 25.14
N SER A 82 5.31 -0.72 26.36
CA SER A 82 4.49 -0.70 27.58
C SER A 82 3.67 0.58 27.70
N GLU A 83 4.26 1.73 27.38
CA GLU A 83 3.56 3.02 27.33
C GLU A 83 2.41 3.00 26.32
N LEU A 84 2.64 2.44 25.12
CA LEU A 84 1.60 2.27 24.11
C LEU A 84 0.47 1.35 24.60
N VAL A 85 0.80 0.21 25.20
CA VAL A 85 -0.18 -0.72 25.77
C VAL A 85 -1.01 -0.03 26.85
N ASN A 86 -0.38 0.76 27.73
CA ASN A 86 -1.07 1.48 28.80
C ASN A 86 -2.01 2.55 28.24
N ILE A 87 -1.57 3.33 27.23
CA ILE A 87 -2.41 4.34 26.57
C ILE A 87 -3.63 3.67 25.93
N ILE A 88 -3.42 2.57 25.19
CA ILE A 88 -4.50 1.82 24.54
C ILE A 88 -5.48 1.27 25.58
N THR A 89 -4.95 0.61 26.63
CA THR A 89 -5.77 0.02 27.69
C THR A 89 -6.62 1.07 28.39
N HIS A 90 -6.02 2.20 28.78
CA HIS A 90 -6.74 3.29 29.43
C HIS A 90 -7.84 3.86 28.52
N LYS A 91 -7.55 4.03 27.23
CA LYS A 91 -8.53 4.54 26.25
C LYS A 91 -9.68 3.57 26.01
N ILE A 92 -9.41 2.27 25.96
CA ILE A 92 -10.45 1.23 25.87
C ILE A 92 -11.33 1.25 27.12
N GLN A 93 -10.74 1.32 28.32
CA GLN A 93 -11.50 1.40 29.57
C GLN A 93 -12.40 2.65 29.64
N GLN A 94 -11.94 3.79 29.11
CA GLN A 94 -12.77 4.99 28.99
C GLN A 94 -13.99 4.75 28.09
N ILE A 95 -13.79 4.15 26.91
CA ILE A 95 -14.88 3.79 25.98
C ILE A 95 -15.86 2.81 26.63
N ASP A 96 -15.36 1.75 27.26
CA ASP A 96 -16.19 0.73 27.92
C ASP A 96 -17.07 1.34 29.02
N SER A 97 -16.50 2.24 29.83
CA SER A 97 -17.23 2.96 30.88
C SER A 97 -18.36 3.83 30.30
N GLU A 98 -18.10 4.54 29.20
CA GLU A 98 -19.13 5.36 28.55
C GLU A 98 -20.24 4.53 27.92
N ILE A 99 -19.91 3.39 27.28
CA ILE A 99 -20.89 2.45 26.76
C ILE A 99 -21.76 1.91 27.90
N TYR A 100 -21.14 1.48 28.99
CA TYR A 100 -21.84 0.96 30.16
C TYR A 100 -22.80 2.00 30.77
N ASN A 101 -22.34 3.25 30.94
CA ASN A 101 -23.18 4.33 31.44
C ASN A 101 -24.35 4.64 30.49
N THR A 102 -24.12 4.59 29.17
CA THR A 102 -25.18 4.77 28.17
C THR A 102 -26.24 3.67 28.28
N ILE A 103 -25.82 2.41 28.45
CA ILE A 103 -26.74 1.28 28.66
C ILE A 103 -27.58 1.49 29.93
N LEU A 104 -26.97 1.92 31.03
CA LEU A 104 -27.69 2.22 32.27
C LEU A 104 -28.73 3.32 32.08
N THR A 105 -28.34 4.44 31.46
CA THR A 105 -29.26 5.55 31.16
C THR A 105 -30.44 5.09 30.30
N LEU A 106 -30.18 4.35 29.22
CA LEU A 106 -31.23 3.80 28.36
C LEU A 106 -32.15 2.84 29.11
N THR A 107 -31.60 2.01 29.98
CA THR A 107 -32.38 1.09 30.80
C THR A 107 -33.31 1.84 31.76
N ASP A 108 -32.83 2.92 32.37
CA ASP A 108 -33.65 3.77 33.25
C ASP A 108 -34.72 4.53 32.47
N TYR A 109 -34.43 5.00 31.26
CA TYR A 109 -35.43 5.57 30.35
C TYR A 109 -36.52 4.56 30.01
N ALA A 110 -36.15 3.33 29.62
CA ALA A 110 -37.11 2.27 29.32
C ALA A 110 -38.01 1.96 30.53
N LYS A 111 -37.45 1.90 31.74
CA LYS A 111 -38.24 1.73 32.97
C LYS A 111 -39.21 2.89 33.19
N LYS A 112 -38.74 4.14 33.06
CA LYS A 112 -39.60 5.32 33.23
C LYS A 112 -40.78 5.27 32.25
N ILE A 113 -40.53 4.96 30.98
CA ILE A 113 -41.58 4.83 29.95
C ILE A 113 -42.60 3.75 30.32
N MET A 114 -42.14 2.58 30.77
CA MET A 114 -43.05 1.47 31.11
C MET A 114 -43.91 1.72 32.35
N PHE A 115 -43.40 2.47 33.33
CA PHE A 115 -44.03 2.59 34.64
C PHE A 115 -44.68 3.96 34.90
N SER A 116 -44.47 4.96 34.05
CA SER A 116 -45.12 6.26 34.19
C SER A 116 -46.54 6.24 33.62
N ALA A 117 -47.51 6.76 34.38
CA ALA A 117 -48.86 6.98 33.88
C ALA A 117 -48.92 8.07 32.78
N GLU A 118 -48.02 9.06 32.84
CA GLU A 118 -47.79 10.09 31.83
C GLU A 118 -46.28 10.28 31.65
N TYR A 119 -45.80 10.24 30.40
CA TYR A 119 -44.39 10.44 30.08
C TYR A 119 -44.15 11.85 29.51
N ASN A 120 -43.02 12.45 29.85
CA ASN A 120 -42.71 13.82 29.45
C ASN A 120 -42.51 13.91 27.92
N THR A 121 -43.27 14.77 27.24
CA THR A 121 -43.20 14.97 25.78
C THR A 121 -41.98 15.74 25.29
N ASN A 122 -41.18 16.31 26.19
CA ASN A 122 -40.13 17.26 25.81
C ASN A 122 -38.81 16.61 25.36
N ASP A 123 -38.59 15.33 25.67
CA ASP A 123 -37.41 14.59 25.21
C ASP A 123 -37.72 13.72 23.97
N TYR A 124 -36.68 13.16 23.36
CA TYR A 124 -36.80 12.36 22.13
C TYR A 124 -37.81 11.21 22.27
N PHE A 125 -37.75 10.48 23.39
CA PHE A 125 -38.61 9.30 23.59
C PHE A 125 -40.06 9.73 23.85
N GLY A 126 -40.27 10.82 24.58
CA GLY A 126 -41.59 11.42 24.74
C GLY A 126 -42.22 11.85 23.43
N LYS A 127 -41.46 12.53 22.56
CA LYS A 127 -41.94 12.88 21.21
C LYS A 127 -42.27 11.64 20.40
N LEU A 128 -41.44 10.61 20.48
CA LEU A 128 -41.67 9.34 19.79
C LEU A 128 -42.99 8.66 20.21
N LEU A 129 -43.36 8.78 21.49
CA LEU A 129 -44.54 8.15 22.07
C LEU A 129 -45.83 8.96 21.84
N HIS A 130 -45.73 10.28 21.71
CA HIS A 130 -46.88 11.19 21.71
C HIS A 130 -47.14 11.89 20.37
N GLU A 131 -46.14 12.05 19.50
CA GLU A 131 -46.33 12.63 18.17
C GLU A 131 -46.75 11.55 17.15
N THR A 132 -47.41 11.95 16.04
CA THR A 132 -47.77 11.05 14.91
C THR A 132 -46.54 10.64 14.08
N ILE A 133 -45.44 10.28 14.74
CA ILE A 133 -44.24 9.74 14.12
C ILE A 133 -44.52 8.26 13.81
N ASN A 134 -44.12 7.81 12.63
CA ASN A 134 -44.20 6.38 12.29
C ASN A 134 -43.12 5.62 13.09
N PHE A 135 -43.50 5.18 14.28
CA PHE A 135 -42.67 4.47 15.25
C PHE A 135 -41.95 3.25 14.63
N GLU A 136 -42.64 2.46 13.80
CA GLU A 136 -42.02 1.30 13.15
C GLU A 136 -40.90 1.70 12.19
N LYS A 137 -41.12 2.75 11.39
CA LYS A 137 -40.10 3.26 10.47
C LYS A 137 -38.89 3.79 11.23
N GLU A 138 -39.11 4.46 12.36
CA GLU A 138 -38.04 5.02 13.16
C GLU A 138 -37.14 3.92 13.75
N ILE A 139 -37.74 2.88 14.34
CA ILE A 139 -36.99 1.76 14.94
C ILE A 139 -36.17 1.00 13.89
N THR A 140 -36.65 0.87 12.65
CA THR A 140 -35.85 0.21 11.59
C THR A 140 -34.55 0.93 11.26
N ASN A 141 -34.42 2.22 11.63
CA ASN A 141 -33.20 3.00 11.45
C ASN A 141 -32.27 2.99 12.68
N TRP A 142 -32.68 2.36 13.79
CA TRP A 142 -31.92 2.33 15.03
C TRP A 142 -30.72 1.39 14.93
N THR A 143 -29.62 1.93 14.40
CA THR A 143 -28.29 1.33 14.50
C THR A 143 -27.56 1.90 15.71
N VAL A 144 -26.56 1.18 16.25
CA VAL A 144 -25.76 1.66 17.39
C VAL A 144 -25.22 3.09 17.16
N PRO A 145 -24.59 3.43 16.02
CA PRO A 145 -24.13 4.80 15.76
C PRO A 145 -25.29 5.83 15.77
N LYS A 146 -26.43 5.46 15.17
CA LYS A 146 -27.57 6.36 15.07
C LYS A 146 -28.23 6.63 16.43
N ILE A 147 -28.30 5.62 17.30
CA ILE A 147 -28.77 5.78 18.68
C ILE A 147 -27.85 6.74 19.45
N PHE A 148 -26.53 6.58 19.36
CA PHE A 148 -25.60 7.51 20.02
C PHE A 148 -25.76 8.95 19.53
N GLU A 149 -25.92 9.15 18.23
CA GLU A 149 -26.17 10.47 17.62
C GLU A 149 -27.47 11.08 18.18
N ILE A 150 -28.58 10.35 18.12
CA ILE A 150 -29.89 10.79 18.61
C ILE A 150 -29.82 11.17 20.10
N LEU A 151 -29.25 10.30 20.94
CA LEU A 151 -29.19 10.54 22.38
C LEU A 151 -28.32 11.76 22.73
N ASN A 152 -27.25 11.99 21.97
CA ASN A 152 -26.37 13.12 22.18
C ASN A 152 -27.00 14.45 21.70
N GLU A 153 -27.64 14.46 20.52
CA GLU A 153 -28.37 15.63 19.99
C GLU A 153 -29.52 16.08 20.90
N ASN A 154 -30.14 15.14 21.59
CA ASN A 154 -31.23 15.40 22.54
C ASN A 154 -30.72 15.61 23.98
N TYR A 155 -29.40 15.74 24.19
CA TYR A 155 -28.78 15.95 25.50
C TYR A 155 -29.13 14.89 26.55
N ILE A 156 -29.48 13.67 26.12
CA ILE A 156 -29.83 12.54 26.99
C ILE A 156 -28.56 11.89 27.55
N ILE A 157 -27.54 11.77 26.70
CA ILE A 157 -26.19 11.35 27.10
C ILE A 157 -25.19 12.43 26.70
N ASN A 158 -24.11 12.55 27.47
CA ASN A 158 -22.96 13.35 27.09
C ASN A 158 -21.85 12.41 26.63
N PHE A 159 -22.06 11.75 25.49
CA PHE A 159 -21.06 10.86 24.91
C PHE A 159 -19.99 11.75 24.29
N GLN A 160 -18.84 11.89 24.97
CA GLN A 160 -17.83 12.83 24.53
C GLN A 160 -17.38 12.45 23.11
N ALA A 161 -17.43 13.40 22.17
CA ALA A 161 -16.98 13.20 20.78
C ALA A 161 -15.55 12.62 20.67
N GLN A 162 -14.76 12.76 21.75
CA GLN A 162 -13.46 12.12 21.89
C GLN A 162 -13.53 10.60 21.76
N SER A 163 -14.53 9.91 22.31
CA SER A 163 -14.60 8.44 22.35
C SER A 163 -14.89 7.81 20.99
N TYR A 164 -15.74 8.44 20.17
CA TYR A 164 -15.91 8.04 18.77
C TYR A 164 -14.63 8.28 17.96
N SER A 165 -13.95 9.41 18.18
CA SER A 165 -12.65 9.68 17.55
C SER A 165 -11.55 8.71 18.02
N ILE A 166 -11.59 8.28 19.28
CA ILE A 166 -10.64 7.33 19.88
C ILE A 166 -10.90 5.94 19.32
N HIS A 167 -12.16 5.50 19.19
CA HIS A 167 -12.49 4.22 18.54
C HIS A 167 -12.02 4.20 17.08
N GLN A 168 -12.24 5.28 16.32
CA GLN A 168 -11.66 5.41 14.96
C GLN A 168 -10.13 5.38 15.00
N LYS A 169 -9.48 6.15 15.88
CA LYS A 169 -8.02 6.17 16.03
C LYS A 169 -7.45 4.82 16.46
N LEU A 170 -8.11 4.07 17.33
CA LEU A 170 -7.71 2.71 17.73
C LEU A 170 -7.85 1.73 16.57
N ARG A 171 -8.90 1.88 15.75
CA ARG A 171 -9.04 1.15 14.49
C ARG A 171 -7.89 1.50 13.53
N ASP A 172 -7.50 2.76 13.44
CA ASP A 172 -6.38 3.24 12.63
C ASP A 172 -5.02 2.74 13.15
N VAL A 173 -4.82 2.72 14.47
CA VAL A 173 -3.64 2.12 15.11
C VAL A 173 -3.59 0.60 14.85
N SER A 174 -4.73 -0.10 14.87
CA SER A 174 -4.78 -1.52 14.50
C SER A 174 -4.42 -1.75 13.02
N ILE A 175 -4.74 -0.79 12.15
CA ILE A 175 -4.34 -0.79 10.73
C ILE A 175 -2.84 -0.55 10.60
N ILE A 176 -2.30 0.43 11.33
CA ILE A 176 -0.86 0.71 11.38
C ILE A 176 -0.09 -0.51 11.90
N LEU A 177 -0.53 -1.14 12.99
CA LEU A 177 0.11 -2.35 13.54
C LEU A 177 0.00 -3.57 12.61
N LYS A 178 -1.13 -3.74 11.92
CA LYS A 178 -1.27 -4.78 10.87
C LYS A 178 -0.39 -4.50 9.66
N ASN A 179 -0.17 -3.23 9.32
CA ASN A 179 0.68 -2.82 8.21
C ASN A 179 2.17 -2.89 8.57
N ILE A 180 2.57 -2.58 9.81
CA ILE A 180 3.92 -2.80 10.34
C ILE A 180 4.30 -4.30 10.25
N ASN A 181 3.35 -5.19 10.52
CA ASN A 181 3.53 -6.64 10.31
C ASN A 181 3.53 -7.07 8.83
N GLN A 182 3.15 -6.20 7.89
CA GLN A 182 3.10 -6.49 6.45
C GLN A 182 4.22 -5.82 5.63
N SER A 183 5.07 -5.00 6.22
CA SER A 183 6.12 -4.29 5.49
C SER A 183 7.47 -4.33 6.19
N THR A 184 8.19 -5.45 6.02
CA THR A 184 9.52 -5.21 5.47
C THR A 184 9.26 -4.69 4.05
N PRO A 185 9.74 -3.50 3.66
CA PRO A 185 9.71 -3.11 2.26
C PRO A 185 10.57 -4.12 1.55
N SER A 186 9.95 -5.21 1.09
CA SER A 186 10.59 -6.18 0.23
C SER A 186 11.21 -5.34 -0.89
N ASN A 187 12.49 -5.61 -1.18
CA ASN A 187 13.23 -5.07 -2.31
C ASN A 187 12.60 -5.56 -3.63
N LEU A 188 11.29 -5.36 -3.78
CA LEU A 188 10.50 -5.66 -4.95
C LEU A 188 10.88 -4.60 -5.97
N ASP A 189 11.48 -5.07 -7.05
CA ASP A 189 11.74 -4.24 -8.19
C ASP A 189 10.40 -3.77 -8.79
N PHE A 190 10.33 -2.50 -9.19
CA PHE A 190 9.13 -1.93 -9.78
C PHE A 190 9.06 -2.35 -11.24
N CYS A 191 7.98 -3.02 -11.65
CA CYS A 191 7.91 -3.62 -12.98
C CYS A 191 6.81 -3.03 -13.86
N LEU A 192 7.12 -2.88 -15.15
CA LEU A 192 6.19 -2.53 -16.21
C LEU A 192 6.22 -3.63 -17.27
N CYS A 193 5.08 -4.16 -17.69
CA CYS A 193 5.02 -5.03 -18.86
C CYS A 193 4.73 -4.17 -20.10
N THR A 194 5.68 -4.14 -21.04
CA THR A 194 5.54 -3.44 -22.32
C THR A 194 5.47 -4.42 -23.49
N THR A 195 4.97 -3.95 -24.63
CA THR A 195 5.00 -4.70 -25.89
C THR A 195 5.79 -3.91 -26.92
N THR A 196 6.95 -4.43 -27.33
CA THR A 196 7.79 -3.85 -28.38
C THR A 196 7.97 -4.87 -29.49
N ASN A 197 7.70 -4.50 -30.74
CA ASN A 197 7.93 -5.36 -31.92
C ASN A 197 7.31 -6.77 -31.79
N SER A 198 6.08 -6.85 -31.27
CA SER A 198 5.33 -8.10 -31.02
C SER A 198 5.91 -9.03 -29.95
N ARG A 199 7.01 -8.66 -29.28
CA ARG A 199 7.52 -9.36 -28.09
C ARG A 199 7.08 -8.60 -26.84
N LYS A 200 6.66 -9.35 -25.83
CA LYS A 200 6.33 -8.80 -24.53
C LYS A 200 7.56 -8.89 -23.64
N LYS A 201 7.80 -7.83 -22.87
CA LYS A 201 8.92 -7.76 -21.92
C LYS A 201 8.47 -7.12 -20.64
N ILE A 202 9.06 -7.57 -19.54
CA ILE A 202 9.02 -6.91 -18.25
C ILE A 202 10.21 -5.96 -18.20
N ILE A 203 9.94 -4.67 -18.03
CA ILE A 203 10.91 -3.66 -17.65
C ILE A 203 10.94 -3.64 -16.13
N LYS A 204 12.04 -4.13 -15.56
CA LYS A 204 12.25 -4.32 -14.14
C LYS A 204 13.18 -3.21 -13.65
N LEU A 205 12.70 -2.36 -12.75
CA LEU A 205 13.45 -1.25 -12.18
C LEU A 205 13.86 -1.56 -10.75
N ASN A 206 15.17 -1.53 -10.49
CA ASN A 206 15.68 -1.55 -9.13
C ASN A 206 15.44 -0.20 -8.45
N LYS A 207 14.63 -0.18 -7.39
CA LYS A 207 14.22 1.05 -6.71
C LYS A 207 15.36 1.76 -5.97
N GLN A 208 16.47 1.06 -5.67
CA GLN A 208 17.62 1.63 -4.97
C GLN A 208 18.66 2.20 -5.93
N SER A 209 19.05 1.44 -6.96
CA SER A 209 20.07 1.88 -7.92
C SER A 209 19.49 2.59 -9.15
N PHE A 210 18.18 2.54 -9.35
CA PHE A 210 17.48 2.93 -10.58
C PHE A 210 17.94 2.18 -11.84
N ASN A 211 18.64 1.06 -11.67
CA ASN A 211 19.03 0.20 -12.80
C ASN A 211 17.79 -0.46 -13.40
N ILE A 212 17.74 -0.49 -14.72
CA ILE A 212 16.66 -1.11 -15.49
C ILE A 212 17.18 -2.40 -16.10
N GLN A 213 16.39 -3.47 -15.95
CA GLN A 213 16.61 -4.76 -16.59
C GLN A 213 15.41 -5.10 -17.46
N GLU A 214 15.66 -5.65 -18.65
CA GLU A 214 14.60 -6.17 -19.50
C GLU A 214 14.55 -7.70 -19.39
N ILE A 215 13.35 -8.24 -19.19
CA ILE A 215 13.11 -9.68 -19.08
C ILE A 215 12.06 -10.05 -20.11
N GLY A 216 12.41 -10.93 -21.05
CA GLY A 216 11.46 -11.43 -22.05
C GLY A 216 10.38 -12.29 -21.41
N ILE A 217 9.13 -12.12 -21.85
CA ILE A 217 8.02 -13.00 -21.43
C ILE A 217 7.32 -13.59 -22.64
N ILE A 218 6.92 -14.85 -22.52
CA ILE A 218 6.17 -15.56 -23.54
C ILE A 218 4.76 -15.76 -22.99
N LEU A 219 3.79 -15.11 -23.63
CA LEU A 219 2.36 -15.32 -23.37
C LEU A 219 1.74 -15.93 -24.62
N ASP A 220 0.83 -16.88 -24.42
CA ASP A 220 0.21 -17.65 -25.52
C ASP A 220 -0.55 -16.77 -26.51
N GLU A 221 -1.08 -15.63 -26.03
CA GLU A 221 -1.78 -14.67 -26.87
C GLU A 221 -0.99 -13.37 -27.07
N LYS A 222 -0.95 -12.93 -28.34
CA LYS A 222 -0.42 -11.65 -28.78
C LYS A 222 -1.38 -10.49 -28.42
N THR A 223 -1.58 -10.26 -27.13
CA THR A 223 -2.41 -9.14 -26.66
C THR A 223 -1.62 -7.83 -26.53
N LYS A 224 -2.29 -6.71 -26.79
CA LYS A 224 -1.78 -5.34 -26.59
C LYS A 224 -2.57 -4.66 -25.46
N LYS A 225 -1.93 -3.71 -24.77
CA LYS A 225 -2.58 -2.91 -23.72
C LYS A 225 -3.29 -3.77 -22.64
N CYS A 226 -2.54 -4.74 -22.13
CA CYS A 226 -3.00 -5.60 -21.04
C CYS A 226 -3.19 -4.79 -19.76
N LEU A 227 -4.07 -5.25 -18.90
CA LEU A 227 -4.03 -4.89 -17.49
C LEU A 227 -2.77 -5.50 -16.88
N VAL A 228 -2.03 -4.71 -16.11
CA VAL A 228 -0.77 -5.12 -15.49
C VAL A 228 -0.76 -4.54 -14.08
N TYR A 229 -0.44 -5.34 -13.07
CA TYR A 229 -0.34 -4.92 -11.68
C TYR A 229 0.76 -5.72 -10.97
N ASN A 230 1.62 -5.05 -10.20
CA ASN A 230 2.65 -5.67 -9.38
C ASN A 230 2.00 -6.22 -8.11
N LEU A 231 2.06 -7.54 -7.94
CA LEU A 231 1.64 -8.20 -6.71
C LEU A 231 2.77 -8.17 -5.69
N LYS A 232 2.39 -8.43 -4.43
CA LYS A 232 3.35 -8.78 -3.38
C LYS A 232 4.20 -10.00 -3.82
N ASN A 233 5.42 -10.12 -3.27
CA ASN A 233 6.33 -11.26 -3.47
C ASN A 233 6.90 -11.44 -4.89
N ASN A 234 7.20 -10.35 -5.62
CA ASN A 234 7.86 -10.39 -6.92
C ASN A 234 7.05 -11.13 -8.00
N PHE A 235 5.73 -11.00 -7.95
CA PHE A 235 4.85 -11.51 -9.00
C PHE A 235 4.16 -10.36 -9.74
N LEU A 236 3.85 -10.59 -11.01
CA LEU A 236 3.09 -9.68 -11.84
C LEU A 236 1.74 -10.32 -12.19
N PHE A 237 0.66 -9.62 -11.91
CA PHE A 237 -0.67 -9.94 -12.40
C PHE A 237 -0.84 -9.29 -13.77
N VAL A 238 -0.99 -10.10 -14.81
CA VAL A 238 -1.17 -9.61 -16.19
C VAL A 238 -2.42 -10.23 -16.77
N GLY A 239 -3.30 -9.45 -17.40
CA GLY A 239 -4.48 -10.03 -18.03
C GLY A 239 -5.20 -9.14 -19.01
N GLY A 240 -6.11 -9.77 -19.75
CA GLY A 240 -6.93 -9.12 -20.77
C GLY A 240 -6.11 -8.47 -21.89
N GLY A 241 -6.50 -7.26 -22.27
CA GLY A 241 -5.95 -6.53 -23.41
C GLY A 241 -6.60 -6.92 -24.74
N TYR A 242 -6.18 -6.23 -25.80
CA TYR A 242 -6.70 -6.41 -27.15
C TYR A 242 -5.93 -7.48 -27.89
N ILE A 243 -6.60 -8.52 -28.37
CA ILE A 243 -6.08 -9.44 -29.39
C ILE A 243 -6.08 -8.71 -30.74
N ASN A 244 -7.19 -8.03 -31.05
CA ASN A 244 -7.32 -7.09 -32.15
C ASN A 244 -8.28 -5.94 -31.75
N LYS A 245 -8.62 -5.03 -32.67
CA LYS A 245 -9.45 -3.84 -32.36
C LYS A 245 -10.82 -4.17 -31.74
N ASN A 246 -11.37 -5.37 -32.03
CA ASN A 246 -12.73 -5.77 -31.66
C ASN A 246 -12.76 -7.02 -30.77
N ILE A 247 -11.61 -7.59 -30.43
CA ILE A 247 -11.53 -8.81 -29.61
C ILE A 247 -10.61 -8.54 -28.42
N CYS A 248 -11.19 -8.58 -27.23
CA CYS A 248 -10.46 -8.55 -25.98
C CYS A 248 -10.18 -9.98 -25.50
N SER A 249 -8.97 -10.19 -24.98
CA SER A 249 -8.63 -11.41 -24.27
C SER A 249 -9.32 -11.47 -22.92
N ASN A 250 -9.53 -12.68 -22.46
CA ASN A 250 -9.96 -13.00 -21.11
C ASN A 250 -8.95 -13.89 -20.38
N ASN A 251 -7.73 -14.02 -20.90
CA ASN A 251 -6.64 -14.73 -20.22
C ASN A 251 -5.95 -13.82 -19.19
N TYR A 252 -5.60 -14.44 -18.07
CA TYR A 252 -4.84 -13.83 -16.99
C TYR A 252 -3.68 -14.75 -16.60
N TYR A 253 -2.62 -14.13 -16.10
CA TYR A 253 -1.34 -14.75 -15.81
C TYR A 253 -0.81 -14.18 -14.49
N ILE A 254 -0.29 -15.05 -13.62
CA ILE A 254 0.67 -14.66 -12.59
C ILE A 254 2.06 -14.98 -13.12
N ILE A 255 2.92 -13.98 -13.23
CA ILE A 255 4.27 -14.12 -13.79
C ILE A 255 5.28 -13.87 -12.68
N ASP A 256 6.26 -14.76 -12.55
CA ASP A 256 7.42 -14.52 -11.69
C ASP A 256 8.31 -13.45 -12.33
N ILE A 257 8.48 -12.32 -11.65
CA ILE A 257 9.23 -11.17 -12.17
C ILE A 257 10.71 -11.50 -12.34
N SER A 258 11.28 -12.39 -11.52
CA SER A 258 12.71 -12.69 -11.54
C SER A 258 13.12 -13.52 -12.76
N THR A 259 12.23 -14.39 -13.22
CA THR A 259 12.50 -15.32 -14.32
C THR A 259 11.72 -14.99 -15.60
N GLY A 260 10.62 -14.24 -15.50
CA GLY A 260 9.68 -14.03 -16.60
C GLY A 260 8.76 -15.23 -16.88
N HIS A 261 8.83 -16.30 -16.07
CA HIS A 261 8.00 -17.48 -16.25
C HIS A 261 6.56 -17.28 -15.76
N VAL A 262 5.60 -17.80 -16.52
CA VAL A 262 4.19 -17.85 -16.11
C VAL A 262 4.03 -18.92 -15.03
N LYS A 263 3.71 -18.48 -13.80
CA LYS A 263 3.48 -19.37 -12.66
C LYS A 263 2.07 -19.95 -12.66
N SER A 264 1.08 -19.18 -13.09
CA SER A 264 -0.29 -19.65 -13.25
C SER A 264 -1.01 -18.92 -14.38
N LYS A 265 -2.00 -19.60 -14.97
CA LYS A 265 -2.84 -19.10 -16.06
C LYS A 265 -4.30 -19.44 -15.76
N PHE A 266 -5.19 -18.48 -15.97
CA PHE A 266 -6.62 -18.64 -15.71
C PHE A 266 -7.44 -17.70 -16.61
N LYS A 267 -8.76 -17.92 -16.62
CA LYS A 267 -9.73 -17.09 -17.35
C LYS A 267 -10.47 -16.18 -16.38
N GLY A 268 -10.89 -15.00 -16.84
CA GLY A 268 -11.70 -14.05 -16.08
C GLY A 268 -12.52 -13.15 -17.01
N ASN A 269 -12.92 -11.97 -16.56
CA ASN A 269 -13.61 -11.03 -17.45
C ASN A 269 -12.71 -10.41 -18.51
N LYS A 270 -13.32 -9.97 -19.60
CA LYS A 270 -12.64 -9.22 -20.66
C LYS A 270 -12.39 -7.80 -20.17
N VAL A 271 -11.12 -7.47 -19.99
CA VAL A 271 -10.70 -6.14 -19.54
C VAL A 271 -9.54 -5.64 -20.37
N THR A 272 -9.22 -4.36 -20.24
CA THR A 272 -8.02 -3.78 -20.86
C THR A 272 -7.29 -2.91 -19.84
N HIS A 273 -6.14 -2.37 -20.22
CA HIS A 273 -5.36 -1.41 -19.43
C HIS A 273 -6.14 -0.19 -18.86
N SER A 274 -7.35 0.10 -19.34
CA SER A 274 -8.17 1.22 -18.86
C SER A 274 -9.02 0.88 -17.63
N SER A 275 -8.88 -0.32 -17.09
CA SER A 275 -9.56 -0.78 -15.88
C SER A 275 -8.75 -0.37 -14.65
N GLY A 276 -9.42 0.00 -13.57
CA GLY A 276 -8.75 0.23 -12.29
C GLY A 276 -8.39 -1.12 -11.68
N VAL A 277 -7.15 -1.29 -11.24
CA VAL A 277 -6.69 -2.53 -10.59
C VAL A 277 -5.92 -2.21 -9.32
N ILE A 278 -6.19 -2.96 -8.25
CA ILE A 278 -5.47 -2.85 -6.98
C ILE A 278 -5.55 -4.15 -6.19
N GLN A 279 -4.49 -4.47 -5.44
CA GLN A 279 -4.50 -5.57 -4.48
C GLN A 279 -4.92 -5.06 -3.09
N TYR A 280 -5.86 -5.75 -2.46
CA TYR A 280 -6.16 -5.60 -1.05
C TYR A 280 -6.29 -6.98 -0.41
N GLU A 281 -5.51 -7.21 0.65
CA GLU A 281 -5.31 -8.52 1.26
C GLU A 281 -4.92 -9.60 0.23
N HIS A 282 -5.72 -10.67 0.12
CA HIS A 282 -5.52 -11.79 -0.78
C HIS A 282 -6.30 -11.64 -2.10
N ASN A 283 -6.85 -10.46 -2.36
CA ASN A 283 -7.72 -10.23 -3.52
C ASN A 283 -7.11 -9.16 -4.44
N VAL A 284 -7.22 -9.40 -5.75
CA VAL A 284 -6.97 -8.39 -6.79
C VAL A 284 -8.32 -7.89 -7.25
N PHE A 285 -8.61 -6.63 -6.98
CA PHE A 285 -9.84 -5.97 -7.39
C PHE A 285 -9.65 -5.34 -8.76
N ILE A 286 -10.65 -5.49 -9.63
CA ILE A 286 -10.70 -4.90 -10.96
C ILE A 286 -12.02 -4.16 -11.11
N PHE A 287 -11.94 -2.91 -11.53
CA PHE A 287 -13.08 -2.03 -11.65
C PHE A 287 -13.17 -1.45 -13.07
N GLY A 288 -14.36 -1.57 -13.67
CA GLY A 288 -14.70 -0.94 -14.93
C GLY A 288 -13.76 -1.30 -16.08
N GLY A 289 -13.44 -0.30 -16.88
CA GLY A 289 -12.56 -0.39 -18.04
C GLY A 289 -13.30 -0.33 -19.36
N LYS A 290 -12.65 -0.87 -20.39
CA LYS A 290 -13.18 -0.97 -21.75
C LYS A 290 -13.15 -2.42 -22.20
N ILE A 291 -14.25 -2.84 -22.82
CA ILE A 291 -14.35 -4.01 -23.68
C ILE A 291 -14.45 -3.46 -25.10
N GLU A 292 -13.68 -4.01 -26.03
CA GLU A 292 -13.58 -3.47 -27.40
C GLU A 292 -13.10 -1.99 -27.40
N ALA A 293 -12.84 -1.42 -28.57
CA ALA A 293 -12.21 -0.09 -28.61
C ALA A 293 -13.06 1.05 -27.99
N LYS A 294 -14.37 0.84 -27.79
CA LYS A 294 -15.33 1.91 -27.44
C LYS A 294 -16.31 1.59 -26.31
N ILE A 295 -16.50 0.34 -25.92
CA ILE A 295 -17.55 -0.02 -24.95
C ILE A 295 -16.98 0.07 -23.54
N LYS A 296 -17.43 1.06 -22.77
CA LYS A 296 -17.08 1.19 -21.35
C LYS A 296 -17.93 0.23 -20.53
N GLN A 297 -17.36 -0.36 -19.50
CA GLN A 297 -18.07 -1.26 -18.58
C GLN A 297 -18.17 -0.70 -17.16
N SER A 298 -19.24 -1.04 -16.46
CA SER A 298 -19.44 -0.77 -15.03
C SER A 298 -19.10 -1.97 -14.15
N GLN A 299 -18.89 -3.15 -14.74
CA GLN A 299 -18.59 -4.38 -14.02
C GLN A 299 -17.36 -4.23 -13.13
N ALA A 300 -17.41 -4.86 -11.96
CA ALA A 300 -16.31 -4.94 -11.03
C ALA A 300 -16.22 -6.36 -10.47
N GLU A 301 -15.00 -6.83 -10.27
CA GLU A 301 -14.72 -8.18 -9.79
C GLU A 301 -13.52 -8.19 -8.85
N LYS A 302 -13.42 -9.25 -8.05
CA LYS A 302 -12.21 -9.57 -7.30
C LYS A 302 -11.74 -10.98 -7.61
N TYR A 303 -10.44 -11.13 -7.85
CA TYR A 303 -9.78 -12.42 -7.96
C TYR A 303 -9.09 -12.77 -6.64
N ASN A 304 -9.48 -13.87 -6.02
CA ASN A 304 -8.85 -14.34 -4.80
C ASN A 304 -7.59 -15.15 -5.15
N LEU A 305 -6.42 -14.63 -4.76
CA LEU A 305 -5.11 -15.20 -5.04
C LEU A 305 -4.86 -16.54 -4.34
N LYS A 306 -5.55 -16.83 -3.22
CA LYS A 306 -5.42 -18.08 -2.48
C LYS A 306 -6.25 -19.20 -3.09
N THR A 307 -7.52 -18.92 -3.38
CA THR A 307 -8.45 -19.92 -3.93
C THR A 307 -8.42 -19.99 -5.44
N SER A 308 -7.79 -19.01 -6.11
CA SER A 308 -7.74 -18.89 -7.57
C SER A 308 -9.12 -18.78 -8.23
N THR A 309 -10.04 -18.04 -7.59
CA THR A 309 -11.43 -17.89 -8.03
C THR A 309 -11.81 -16.42 -8.19
N TRP A 310 -12.62 -16.13 -9.22
CA TRP A 310 -13.26 -14.84 -9.41
C TRP A 310 -14.56 -14.74 -8.63
N HIS A 311 -14.84 -13.54 -8.13
CA HIS A 311 -16.13 -13.19 -7.55
C HIS A 311 -16.55 -11.82 -8.10
N SER A 312 -17.79 -11.73 -8.55
CA SER A 312 -18.40 -10.43 -8.81
C SER A 312 -18.56 -9.67 -7.51
N ILE A 313 -18.44 -8.35 -7.59
CA ILE A 313 -18.70 -7.41 -6.51
C ILE A 313 -19.69 -6.36 -7.01
N SER A 314 -20.13 -5.46 -6.13
CA SER A 314 -21.00 -4.35 -6.49
C SER A 314 -20.45 -3.62 -7.73
N PRO A 315 -21.26 -3.40 -8.77
CA PRO A 315 -20.81 -2.70 -9.96
C PRO A 315 -20.61 -1.21 -9.68
N LEU A 316 -19.80 -0.56 -10.52
CA LEU A 316 -19.70 0.90 -10.53
C LEU A 316 -21.06 1.53 -10.85
N LEU A 317 -21.31 2.71 -10.28
CA LEU A 317 -22.53 3.49 -10.53
C LEU A 317 -22.76 3.82 -12.02
N CYS A 318 -21.70 3.85 -12.83
CA CYS A 318 -21.77 3.99 -14.26
C CYS A 318 -20.55 3.39 -14.96
N SER A 319 -20.67 3.10 -16.24
CA SER A 319 -19.55 2.59 -17.04
C SER A 319 -18.39 3.59 -17.13
N ALA A 320 -17.18 3.14 -16.79
CA ALA A 320 -16.05 4.05 -16.57
C ALA A 320 -14.70 3.45 -16.97
N GLU A 321 -13.81 4.30 -17.48
CA GLU A 321 -12.37 4.05 -17.49
C GLU A 321 -11.78 4.71 -16.27
N LEU A 322 -11.03 3.97 -15.47
CA LEU A 322 -10.55 4.48 -14.20
C LEU A 322 -9.09 4.89 -14.30
N GLY A 323 -8.75 5.90 -13.49
CA GLY A 323 -7.36 6.22 -13.19
C GLY A 323 -6.72 5.15 -12.28
N CYS A 324 -5.57 5.47 -11.71
CA CYS A 324 -4.94 4.62 -10.72
C CYS A 324 -5.77 4.57 -9.42
N PRO A 325 -6.33 3.41 -9.02
CA PRO A 325 -6.95 3.27 -7.71
C PRO A 325 -5.92 3.42 -6.59
N ALA A 326 -6.36 3.87 -5.43
CA ALA A 326 -5.53 3.93 -4.23
C ALA A 326 -6.20 3.24 -3.05
N LEU A 327 -5.43 2.50 -2.25
CA LEU A 327 -5.91 1.89 -1.01
C LEU A 327 -5.60 2.86 0.13
N TYR A 328 -6.64 3.42 0.75
CA TYR A 328 -6.51 4.42 1.81
C TYR A 328 -7.55 4.15 2.90
N ASN A 329 -7.11 4.03 4.16
CA ASN A 329 -7.97 3.72 5.31
C ASN A 329 -8.92 2.52 5.08
N ARG A 330 -8.38 1.44 4.51
CA ARG A 330 -9.10 0.19 4.12
C ARG A 330 -10.15 0.36 3.02
N ARG A 331 -10.23 1.53 2.41
CA ARG A 331 -11.13 1.81 1.29
C ARG A 331 -10.33 1.88 0.01
N ILE A 332 -10.92 1.46 -1.08
CA ILE A 332 -10.35 1.64 -2.42
C ILE A 332 -10.95 2.92 -2.99
N ILE A 333 -10.11 3.94 -3.17
CA ILE A 333 -10.49 5.21 -3.76
C ILE A 333 -10.36 5.10 -5.28
N LEU A 334 -11.45 5.40 -5.97
CA LEU A 334 -11.58 5.35 -7.41
C LEU A 334 -11.89 6.73 -7.97
N SER A 335 -11.30 7.01 -9.13
CA SER A 335 -11.52 8.23 -9.89
C SER A 335 -11.68 7.93 -11.37
N LYS A 336 -12.40 8.82 -12.03
CA LYS A 336 -12.63 8.82 -13.47
C LYS A 336 -12.53 10.25 -13.99
N PRO A 337 -11.97 10.46 -15.20
CA PRO A 337 -12.22 11.69 -15.94
C PRO A 337 -13.74 11.91 -16.13
N GLY A 338 -14.21 13.10 -15.82
CA GLY A 338 -15.62 13.49 -15.89
C GLY A 338 -16.42 13.34 -14.59
N TRP A 339 -15.88 12.73 -13.53
CA TRP A 339 -16.56 12.70 -12.23
C TRP A 339 -16.23 13.94 -11.39
N GLU A 340 -17.28 14.49 -10.76
CA GLU A 340 -17.25 15.57 -9.75
C GLU A 340 -17.05 15.04 -8.32
N PHE A 341 -16.98 13.73 -8.18
CA PHE A 341 -16.78 13.03 -6.92
C PHE A 341 -15.73 11.93 -7.09
N PHE A 342 -15.22 11.45 -5.96
CA PHE A 342 -14.50 10.18 -5.89
C PHE A 342 -15.44 9.08 -5.41
N LEU A 343 -15.21 7.85 -5.85
CA LEU A 343 -15.88 6.69 -5.27
C LEU A 343 -14.98 6.07 -4.22
N SER A 344 -15.52 5.84 -3.03
CA SER A 344 -14.87 5.07 -1.98
C SER A 344 -15.53 3.70 -1.92
N TYR A 345 -14.82 2.67 -2.38
CA TYR A 345 -15.29 1.29 -2.28
C TYR A 345 -14.81 0.67 -0.97
N PHE A 346 -15.72 -0.01 -0.28
CA PHE A 346 -15.47 -0.68 0.99
C PHE A 346 -15.49 -2.20 0.78
N PRO A 347 -14.31 -2.86 0.76
CA PRO A 347 -14.24 -4.29 0.48
C PRO A 347 -14.99 -5.18 1.46
N GLU A 348 -15.17 -4.74 2.71
CA GLU A 348 -15.78 -5.53 3.79
C GLU A 348 -17.30 -5.68 3.68
N ASN A 349 -17.98 -4.68 3.14
CA ASN A 349 -19.44 -4.66 2.98
C ASN A 349 -19.87 -4.61 1.50
N ASP A 350 -18.91 -4.64 0.58
CA ASP A 350 -19.16 -4.59 -0.87
C ASP A 350 -20.03 -3.39 -1.28
N SER A 351 -19.70 -2.20 -0.77
CA SER A 351 -20.47 -0.97 -1.02
C SER A 351 -19.61 0.19 -1.50
N TYR A 352 -20.27 1.21 -2.06
CA TYR A 352 -19.64 2.46 -2.49
C TYR A 352 -20.23 3.66 -1.78
N ASP A 353 -19.36 4.58 -1.36
CA ASP A 353 -19.75 5.94 -0.99
C ASP A 353 -19.22 6.94 -2.02
N LYS A 354 -19.95 8.05 -2.17
CA LYS A 354 -19.48 9.21 -2.92
C LYS A 354 -18.77 10.17 -1.98
N ILE A 355 -17.56 10.56 -2.35
CA ILE A 355 -16.82 11.63 -1.71
C ILE A 355 -16.89 12.85 -2.64
N PHE A 356 -17.72 13.81 -2.28
CA PHE A 356 -17.83 15.06 -3.03
C PHE A 356 -16.63 15.95 -2.74
N ASN A 357 -16.12 16.60 -3.78
CA ASN A 357 -14.99 17.49 -3.65
C ASN A 357 -15.17 18.70 -4.56
N ASN A 358 -15.29 19.88 -3.94
CA ASN A 358 -15.53 21.14 -4.65
C ASN A 358 -14.28 21.72 -5.31
N PHE A 359 -13.10 21.17 -5.04
CA PHE A 359 -11.81 21.68 -5.51
C PHE A 359 -11.50 21.27 -6.96
N PHE A 360 -12.03 20.14 -7.43
CA PHE A 360 -11.64 19.58 -8.72
C PHE A 360 -12.76 19.65 -9.77
N ILE A 361 -12.42 20.20 -10.93
CA ILE A 361 -13.31 20.23 -12.09
C ILE A 361 -13.44 18.82 -12.67
N SER A 362 -14.63 18.48 -13.14
CA SER A 362 -14.97 17.14 -13.63
C SER A 362 -14.08 16.66 -14.77
N SER A 363 -13.70 17.53 -15.72
CA SER A 363 -13.13 17.14 -17.02
C SER A 363 -11.72 16.51 -17.00
N PHE A 364 -10.94 16.69 -15.94
CA PHE A 364 -9.54 16.22 -15.93
C PHE A 364 -9.37 14.84 -15.30
N SER A 365 -8.33 14.14 -15.75
CA SER A 365 -7.87 12.89 -15.17
C SER A 365 -7.35 13.12 -13.75
N LYS A 366 -7.72 12.23 -12.84
CA LYS A 366 -7.41 12.31 -11.40
C LYS A 366 -6.75 10.98 -11.02
N HIS A 367 -5.50 10.99 -10.57
CA HIS A 367 -4.79 9.75 -10.23
C HIS A 367 -4.29 9.78 -8.80
N PHE A 368 -4.74 8.82 -8.00
CA PHE A 368 -4.36 8.75 -6.59
C PHE A 368 -3.13 7.89 -6.38
N PHE A 369 -2.36 8.25 -5.37
CA PHE A 369 -1.35 7.38 -4.78
C PHE A 369 -1.22 7.65 -3.28
N VAL A 370 -0.61 6.72 -2.56
CA VAL A 370 -0.41 6.82 -1.11
C VAL A 370 1.08 6.75 -0.81
N LEU A 371 1.51 7.56 0.15
CA LEU A 371 2.87 7.59 0.70
C LEU A 371 2.77 7.89 2.19
N ASN A 372 3.42 7.09 3.04
CA ASN A 372 3.45 7.31 4.49
C ASN A 372 2.06 7.52 5.12
N TYR A 373 1.06 6.73 4.67
CA TYR A 373 -0.35 6.85 5.10
C TYR A 373 -1.05 8.15 4.72
N GLU A 374 -0.48 8.93 3.81
CA GLU A 374 -1.06 10.16 3.29
C GLU A 374 -1.46 9.93 1.83
N ILE A 375 -2.61 10.51 1.44
CA ILE A 375 -3.11 10.39 0.07
C ILE A 375 -2.72 11.61 -0.75
N TYR A 376 -2.20 11.33 -1.94
CA TYR A 376 -1.79 12.30 -2.92
C TYR A 376 -2.62 12.14 -4.19
N LEU A 377 -2.74 13.23 -4.93
CA LEU A 377 -3.48 13.30 -6.17
C LEU A 377 -2.66 14.00 -7.24
N ILE A 378 -2.48 13.32 -8.38
CA ILE A 378 -2.05 13.94 -9.62
C ILE A 378 -3.29 14.50 -10.31
N TYR A 379 -3.31 15.82 -10.49
CA TYR A 379 -4.39 16.52 -11.14
C TYR A 379 -3.84 17.67 -11.99
N LYS A 380 -4.22 17.70 -13.27
CA LYS A 380 -3.65 18.60 -14.28
C LYS A 380 -2.12 18.50 -14.28
N ASN A 381 -1.45 19.63 -14.08
CA ASN A 381 0.01 19.74 -14.11
C ASN A 381 0.63 19.82 -12.71
N ALA A 382 -0.01 19.24 -11.68
CA ALA A 382 0.47 19.33 -10.30
C ALA A 382 0.16 18.06 -9.49
N ILE A 383 0.90 17.92 -8.39
CA ILE A 383 0.67 16.94 -7.33
C ILE A 383 0.16 17.68 -6.10
N TYR A 384 -0.95 17.17 -5.56
CA TYR A 384 -1.56 17.67 -4.34
C TYR A 384 -1.51 16.60 -3.26
N LYS A 385 -1.32 17.03 -2.01
CA LYS A 385 -1.43 16.21 -0.81
C LYS A 385 -2.75 16.53 -0.12
N CYS A 386 -3.49 15.51 0.28
CA CYS A 386 -4.68 15.70 1.08
C CYS A 386 -4.29 16.07 2.52
N LYS A 387 -4.83 17.18 3.03
CA LYS A 387 -4.46 17.71 4.36
C LYS A 387 -5.09 16.90 5.49
N ASN A 388 -6.34 16.48 5.29
CA ASN A 388 -7.15 15.74 6.24
C ASN A 388 -7.69 14.46 5.60
N ASN A 389 -8.15 13.49 6.40
CA ASN A 389 -8.64 12.21 5.90
C ASN A 389 -10.03 12.30 5.19
N ASP A 390 -10.59 13.50 5.07
CA ASP A 390 -11.95 13.77 4.58
C ASP A 390 -12.01 14.19 3.11
N PHE A 391 -10.86 14.30 2.43
CA PHE A 391 -10.74 14.68 1.01
C PHE A 391 -11.24 16.09 0.68
N ASN A 392 -11.51 16.96 1.68
CA ASN A 392 -12.03 18.31 1.44
C ASN A 392 -10.93 19.34 1.17
N GLU A 393 -9.76 19.15 1.76
CA GLU A 393 -8.64 20.10 1.67
C GLU A 393 -7.41 19.48 1.02
N TRP A 394 -6.87 20.18 0.01
CA TRP A 394 -5.71 19.74 -0.77
C TRP A 394 -4.64 20.82 -0.80
N ILE A 395 -3.41 20.42 -0.48
CA ILE A 395 -2.24 21.29 -0.47
C ILE A 395 -1.40 20.97 -1.70
N TRP A 396 -1.11 21.98 -2.51
CA TRP A 396 -0.16 21.85 -3.61
C TRP A 396 1.21 21.43 -3.07
N THR A 397 1.82 20.42 -3.67
CA THR A 397 3.13 19.90 -3.27
C THR A 397 4.20 20.25 -4.29
N CYS A 398 3.95 19.94 -5.57
CA CYS A 398 4.89 20.26 -6.64
C CYS A 398 4.19 20.29 -8.00
N ASP A 399 4.87 20.89 -8.98
CA ASP A 399 4.45 20.82 -10.36
C ASP A 399 4.80 19.46 -10.98
N PHE A 400 3.95 19.01 -11.89
CA PHE A 400 4.13 17.81 -12.68
C PHE A 400 3.40 17.95 -14.01
N LYS A 401 4.10 18.35 -15.08
CA LYS A 401 3.49 18.45 -16.41
C LYS A 401 3.01 17.06 -16.86
N PHE A 402 1.70 16.82 -16.84
CA PHE A 402 1.14 15.51 -17.16
C PHE A 402 0.10 15.66 -18.27
N PRO A 403 0.32 15.09 -19.46
CA PRO A 403 -0.61 15.23 -20.57
C PRO A 403 -2.03 14.77 -20.20
N ASP A 404 -3.06 15.55 -20.52
CA ASP A 404 -4.45 15.28 -20.09
C ASP A 404 -4.98 13.90 -20.48
N LYS A 405 -4.51 13.38 -21.62
CA LYS A 405 -4.91 12.07 -22.17
C LYS A 405 -4.16 10.89 -21.54
N TRP A 406 -3.19 11.15 -20.67
CA TRP A 406 -2.42 10.11 -20.00
C TRP A 406 -3.11 9.64 -18.74
N ASN A 407 -2.82 8.38 -18.39
CA ASN A 407 -3.33 7.76 -17.19
C ASN A 407 -2.19 7.12 -16.43
N MET A 408 -2.09 7.41 -15.14
CA MET A 408 -1.31 6.55 -14.25
C MET A 408 -2.05 5.24 -14.07
N ARG A 409 -1.29 4.15 -14.07
CA ARG A 409 -1.83 2.79 -13.99
C ARG A 409 -1.57 2.15 -12.65
N GLU A 410 -0.48 2.55 -12.01
CA GLU A 410 -0.04 1.96 -10.76
C GLU A 410 0.95 2.88 -10.06
N TYR A 411 1.01 2.74 -8.74
CA TYR A 411 2.08 3.27 -7.90
C TYR A 411 2.62 2.19 -6.95
N ILE A 412 3.89 2.31 -6.58
CA ILE A 412 4.52 1.53 -5.51
C ILE A 412 5.32 2.45 -4.61
N GLU A 413 5.09 2.33 -3.30
CA GLU A 413 5.83 3.04 -2.27
C GLU A 413 7.18 2.35 -1.98
N TYR A 414 8.22 3.16 -1.73
CA TYR A 414 9.51 2.70 -1.28
C TYR A 414 10.24 3.80 -0.52
N LYS A 415 10.28 3.67 0.82
CA LYS A 415 10.77 4.72 1.72
C LYS A 415 10.02 6.03 1.44
N ASP A 416 10.70 7.17 1.43
CA ASP A 416 10.11 8.49 1.17
C ASP A 416 9.84 8.78 -0.32
N LYS A 417 9.67 7.72 -1.12
CA LYS A 417 9.47 7.82 -2.57
C LYS A 417 8.31 6.98 -3.04
N VAL A 418 7.66 7.45 -4.10
CA VAL A 418 6.64 6.71 -4.84
C VAL A 418 7.07 6.55 -6.29
N PHE A 419 7.11 5.30 -6.73
CA PHE A 419 7.32 4.95 -8.13
C PHE A 419 5.97 4.88 -8.80
N LEU A 420 5.76 5.71 -9.81
CA LEU A 420 4.51 5.82 -10.58
C LEU A 420 4.78 5.31 -11.98
N ARG A 421 3.80 4.66 -12.61
CA ARG A 421 3.90 4.34 -14.05
C ARG A 421 2.63 4.64 -14.80
N ASN A 422 2.81 5.02 -16.05
CA ASN A 422 1.78 4.93 -17.06
C ASN A 422 2.03 3.67 -17.93
N GLU A 423 1.60 3.69 -19.19
CA GLU A 423 1.79 2.56 -20.13
C GLU A 423 3.24 2.34 -20.59
N VAL A 424 4.08 3.38 -20.60
CA VAL A 424 5.41 3.34 -21.25
C VAL A 424 6.51 4.07 -20.47
N ASN A 425 6.17 4.85 -19.45
CA ASN A 425 7.10 5.67 -18.67
C ASN A 425 7.00 5.33 -17.18
N ILE A 426 8.12 5.53 -16.48
CA ILE A 426 8.21 5.42 -15.02
C ILE A 426 8.66 6.76 -14.45
N PHE A 427 7.98 7.19 -13.39
CA PHE A 427 8.25 8.40 -12.65
C PHE A 427 8.57 8.07 -11.20
N VAL A 428 9.34 8.93 -10.54
CA VAL A 428 9.61 8.87 -9.11
C VAL A 428 9.22 10.20 -8.51
N PHE A 429 8.27 10.16 -7.58
CA PHE A 429 7.96 11.26 -6.69
C PHE A 429 8.80 11.11 -5.41
N ASP A 430 9.57 12.14 -5.07
CA ASP A 430 10.39 12.23 -3.86
C ASP A 430 9.75 13.28 -2.94
N SER A 431 9.14 12.84 -1.84
CA SER A 431 8.35 13.73 -0.98
C SER A 431 9.21 14.70 -0.17
N ILE A 432 10.41 14.29 0.21
CA ILE A 432 11.36 15.14 0.94
C ILE A 432 11.75 16.34 0.07
N LYS A 433 12.01 16.08 -1.21
CA LYS A 433 12.38 17.12 -2.17
C LYS A 433 11.18 17.82 -2.80
N SER A 434 9.98 17.25 -2.66
CA SER A 434 8.77 17.68 -3.36
C SER A 434 9.02 17.84 -4.87
N ILE A 435 9.60 16.80 -5.48
CA ILE A 435 9.83 16.75 -6.93
C ILE A 435 9.35 15.43 -7.50
N ILE A 436 8.93 15.46 -8.76
CA ILE A 436 8.70 14.26 -9.56
C ILE A 436 9.63 14.27 -10.76
N SER A 437 10.24 13.12 -11.05
CA SER A 437 11.19 12.95 -12.16
C SER A 437 10.82 11.74 -13.00
N CYS A 438 10.91 11.85 -14.31
CA CYS A 438 10.81 10.71 -15.20
C CYS A 438 12.17 9.98 -15.22
N ILE A 439 12.18 8.74 -14.76
CA ILE A 439 13.41 7.91 -14.67
C ILE A 439 13.49 6.84 -15.75
N TYR A 440 12.36 6.57 -16.41
CA TYR A 440 12.30 5.77 -17.62
C TYR A 440 11.40 6.50 -18.61
N ASP A 441 12.02 7.11 -19.61
CA ASP A 441 11.37 7.96 -20.59
C ASP A 441 11.37 7.30 -21.97
N THR A 442 10.21 6.81 -22.38
CA THR A 442 9.98 6.29 -23.74
C THR A 442 9.44 7.37 -24.67
N ASP A 443 8.55 8.24 -24.18
CA ASP A 443 7.90 9.27 -24.99
C ASP A 443 7.54 10.58 -24.24
N TYR A 444 7.85 10.68 -22.96
CA TYR A 444 7.46 11.81 -22.10
C TYR A 444 8.13 13.11 -22.50
N SER A 445 9.47 13.17 -22.57
CA SER A 445 10.18 14.41 -22.91
C SER A 445 9.73 14.97 -24.25
N LYS A 446 9.51 14.09 -25.25
CA LYS A 446 8.99 14.47 -26.57
C LYS A 446 7.58 15.07 -26.49
N LYS A 447 6.67 14.45 -25.72
CA LYS A 447 5.30 14.93 -25.53
C LYS A 447 5.26 16.28 -24.82
N ILE A 448 6.10 16.47 -23.81
CA ILE A 448 6.17 17.73 -23.07
C ILE A 448 6.73 18.86 -23.94
N ALA A 449 7.75 18.59 -24.76
CA ALA A 449 8.27 19.57 -25.71
C ALA A 449 7.17 20.06 -26.68
N GLN A 450 6.30 19.17 -27.15
CA GLN A 450 5.17 19.50 -28.03
C GLN A 450 4.04 20.29 -27.35
N LEU A 451 3.95 20.27 -26.02
CA LEU A 451 2.95 21.04 -25.27
C LEU A 451 3.45 22.45 -24.90
N ILE A 452 4.76 22.68 -24.98
CA ILE A 452 5.39 23.98 -24.68
C ILE A 452 5.52 24.83 -25.94
N GLN A 453 5.59 24.19 -27.12
CA GLN A 453 5.46 24.82 -28.43
C GLN A 453 4.00 25.17 -28.71
#